data_AF-A0A353XQF6-F1
#
_entry.id   AF-A0A353XQF6-F1
#
_cell.length_a   1.000
_cell.length_b   1.000
_cell.length_c   1.000
_cell.angle_alpha   90.00
_cell.angle_beta   90.00
_cell.angle_gamma   90.00
#
_symmetry.space_group_name_H-M   'P 1'
#
loop_
_entity.id
_entity.type
_entity.pdbx_description
1 polymer ?
#
loop_
_entity_poly.entity_id
_entity_poly.type
_entity_poly.pdbx_seq_one_letter_code
_entity_poly.pdbx_strand_id
1 'polypeptide(L)'
;EEGLKRTQGKAVVNSISLKEGYDEFVERAKLCMRYGAAVIVMAFDEDGQADTYERKIQICQRSYDVLVNDVGFPSEDIIFDPNIFAVATGIPEHNNYGADFINATQWITDNLPNAMVSGGVSNVSFSFRGNPIREAINAVFLYHAIKAGLTMGIVNPAMLEVYDEIPKEAREAIEDVMLNRN
;
A
#
# COMPACT_ATOMS: atom_id res chain seq x y z
N GLU A 1 17.04 5.60 11.20
CA GLU A 1 18.23 4.82 11.61
C GLU A 1 18.23 4.47 13.11
N GLU A 2 18.06 5.42 14.03
CA GLU A 2 18.16 5.17 15.49
C GLU A 2 17.29 4.01 16.01
N GLY A 3 16.10 3.79 15.44
CA GLY A 3 15.27 2.63 15.77
C GLY A 3 15.93 1.29 15.41
N LEU A 4 16.61 1.21 14.27
CA LEU A 4 17.34 0.01 13.83
C LEU A 4 18.50 -0.32 14.78
N LYS A 5 19.25 0.69 15.24
CA LYS A 5 20.34 0.52 16.21
C LYS A 5 19.88 -0.07 17.55
N ARG A 6 18.60 0.06 17.88
CA ARG A 6 17.99 -0.39 19.15
C ARG A 6 17.16 -1.65 19.01
N THR A 7 16.94 -2.13 17.79
CA THR A 7 16.10 -3.31 17.54
C THR A 7 16.99 -4.54 17.41
N GLN A 8 16.76 -5.56 18.24
CA GLN A 8 17.53 -6.80 18.21
C GLN A 8 17.08 -7.74 17.08
N GLY A 9 15.77 -7.78 16.80
CA GLY A 9 15.18 -8.63 15.76
C GLY A 9 15.15 -7.98 14.37
N LYS A 10 14.60 -8.71 13.40
CA LYS A 10 14.35 -8.18 12.06
C LYS A 10 13.27 -7.11 12.10
N ALA A 11 13.65 -5.86 11.86
CA ALA A 11 12.73 -4.73 11.78
C ALA A 11 12.17 -4.57 10.36
N VAL A 12 11.07 -3.84 10.25
CA VAL A 12 10.54 -3.32 8.99
C VAL A 12 10.70 -1.80 8.99
N VAL A 13 11.41 -1.24 8.02
CA VAL A 13 11.51 0.21 7.83
C VAL A 13 10.31 0.71 7.06
N ASN A 14 9.53 1.59 7.68
CA ASN A 14 8.44 2.32 7.02
C ASN A 14 8.78 3.81 6.98
N SER A 15 9.27 4.36 5.87
CA SER A 15 9.49 3.76 4.54
C SER A 15 10.64 4.46 3.79
N ILE A 16 11.02 3.93 2.63
CA ILE A 16 11.89 4.61 1.65
C ILE A 16 11.12 4.85 0.34
N SER A 17 11.61 5.75 -0.51
CA SER A 17 11.02 6.02 -1.83
C SER A 17 12.02 6.72 -2.76
N LEU A 18 11.67 6.85 -4.04
CA LEU A 18 12.46 7.53 -5.07
C LEU A 18 12.28 9.06 -5.06
N LYS A 19 11.55 9.62 -4.09
CA LYS A 19 11.22 11.05 -4.00
C LYS A 19 12.45 11.96 -4.10
N GLU A 20 13.53 11.60 -3.41
CA GLU A 20 14.77 12.38 -3.38
C GLU A 20 15.77 11.90 -4.45
N GLY A 21 15.31 11.08 -5.40
CA GLY A 21 16.09 10.52 -6.49
C GLY A 21 16.74 9.16 -6.19
N TYR A 22 17.39 8.65 -7.22
CA TYR A 22 18.03 7.32 -7.23
C TYR A 22 19.13 7.15 -6.16
N ASP A 23 20.04 8.12 -6.03
CA ASP A 23 21.21 7.98 -5.15
C ASP A 23 20.80 7.86 -3.67
N GLU A 24 19.86 8.71 -3.22
CA GLU A 24 19.33 8.67 -1.85
C GLU A 24 18.56 7.36 -1.58
N PHE A 25 17.77 6.89 -2.56
CA PHE A 25 17.04 5.63 -2.45
C PHE A 25 17.99 4.44 -2.28
N VAL A 26 19.05 4.38 -3.09
CA VAL A 26 20.09 3.34 -3.01
C VAL A 26 20.87 3.40 -1.70
N GLU A 27 21.24 4.60 -1.24
CA GLU A 27 21.92 4.78 0.04
C GLU A 27 21.09 4.24 1.20
N ARG A 28 19.80 4.62 1.26
CA ARG A 28 18.87 4.16 2.29
C ARG A 28 18.61 2.67 2.21
N ALA A 29 18.45 2.11 1.01
CA ALA A 29 18.30 0.67 0.81
C ALA A 29 19.52 -0.09 1.34
N LYS A 30 20.74 0.32 0.97
CA LYS A 30 21.98 -0.28 1.49
C LYS A 30 22.08 -0.16 3.00
N LEU A 31 21.63 0.94 3.60
CA LEU A 31 21.59 1.09 5.06
C LEU A 31 20.63 0.06 5.69
N CYS A 32 19.41 -0.07 5.18
CA CYS A 32 18.43 -1.05 5.67
C CYS A 32 18.97 -2.48 5.56
N MET A 33 19.60 -2.81 4.43
CA MET A 33 20.21 -4.12 4.19
C MET A 33 21.36 -4.41 5.17
N ARG A 34 22.20 -3.42 5.51
CA ARG A 34 23.26 -3.57 6.53
C ARG A 34 22.71 -3.91 7.92
N TYR A 35 21.52 -3.42 8.26
CA TYR A 35 20.83 -3.77 9.51
C TYR A 35 19.98 -5.05 9.39
N GLY A 36 19.91 -5.67 8.21
CA GLY A 36 19.08 -6.86 7.96
C GLY A 36 17.57 -6.59 8.06
N ALA A 37 17.14 -5.35 7.83
CA ALA A 37 15.75 -4.95 7.91
C ALA A 37 15.01 -5.18 6.58
N ALA A 38 13.73 -5.57 6.67
CA ALA A 38 12.82 -5.46 5.54
C ALA A 38 12.37 -4.01 5.34
N VAL A 39 11.81 -3.68 4.19
CA VAL A 39 11.52 -2.28 3.84
C VAL A 39 10.17 -2.11 3.16
N ILE A 40 9.41 -1.12 3.63
CA ILE A 40 8.27 -0.58 2.91
C ILE A 40 8.76 0.46 1.89
N VAL A 41 8.37 0.27 0.64
CA VAL A 41 8.70 1.16 -0.49
C VAL A 41 7.42 1.86 -0.92
N MET A 42 7.37 3.17 -0.71
CA MET A 42 6.23 3.98 -1.13
C MET A 42 6.26 4.17 -2.64
N ALA A 43 5.10 4.12 -3.30
CA ALA A 43 4.94 4.55 -4.68
C ALA A 43 5.01 6.10 -4.79
N PHE A 44 6.20 6.66 -4.55
CA PHE A 44 6.52 8.08 -4.59
C PHE A 44 7.91 8.25 -5.24
N ASP A 45 7.97 8.94 -6.37
CA ASP A 45 9.21 9.27 -7.09
C ASP A 45 9.42 10.80 -7.21
N GLU A 46 10.37 11.22 -8.03
CA GLU A 46 10.74 12.62 -8.22
C GLU A 46 9.59 13.48 -8.76
N ASP A 47 8.59 12.87 -9.42
CA ASP A 47 7.42 13.54 -9.99
C ASP A 47 6.22 13.56 -9.04
N GLY A 48 6.31 12.89 -7.88
CA GLY A 48 5.29 12.92 -6.82
C GLY A 48 4.74 11.55 -6.44
N GLN A 49 3.59 11.56 -5.78
CA GLN A 49 2.89 10.34 -5.37
C GLN A 49 2.16 9.70 -6.55
N ALA A 50 2.20 8.37 -6.64
CA ALA A 50 1.39 7.63 -7.60
C ALA A 50 -0.08 7.57 -7.15
N ASP A 51 -0.91 8.33 -7.84
CA ASP A 51 -2.36 8.42 -7.69
C ASP A 51 -3.12 7.44 -8.61
N THR A 52 -2.66 7.25 -9.86
CA THR A 52 -3.28 6.29 -10.81
C THR A 52 -2.66 4.90 -10.77
N TYR A 53 -3.38 3.89 -11.29
CA TYR A 53 -2.88 2.54 -11.47
C TYR A 53 -1.55 2.49 -12.24
N GLU A 54 -1.45 3.19 -13.38
CA GLU A 54 -0.25 3.19 -14.24
C GLU A 54 0.96 3.74 -13.50
N ARG A 55 0.77 4.83 -12.73
CA ARG A 55 1.85 5.41 -11.92
C ARG A 55 2.27 4.47 -10.80
N LYS A 56 1.32 3.80 -10.15
CA LYS A 56 1.61 2.85 -9.06
C LYS A 56 2.51 1.72 -9.56
N ILE A 57 2.15 1.08 -10.68
CA ILE A 57 2.93 -0.04 -11.24
C ILE A 57 4.28 0.44 -11.78
N GLN A 58 4.34 1.63 -12.41
CA GLN A 58 5.59 2.18 -12.94
C GLN A 58 6.61 2.40 -11.83
N ILE A 59 6.21 3.05 -10.73
CA ILE A 59 7.11 3.34 -9.63
C ILE A 59 7.50 2.04 -8.91
N CYS A 60 6.56 1.14 -8.64
CA CYS A 60 6.88 -0.13 -7.97
C CYS A 60 7.84 -0.99 -8.79
N GLN A 61 7.63 -1.11 -10.10
CA GLN A 61 8.56 -1.81 -11.00
C GLN A 61 9.94 -1.17 -10.99
N ARG A 62 10.04 0.15 -11.18
CA ARG A 62 11.32 0.87 -11.15
C ARG A 62 12.03 0.66 -9.82
N SER A 63 11.33 0.78 -8.70
CA SER A 63 11.90 0.55 -7.38
C SER A 63 12.34 -0.90 -7.19
N TYR A 64 11.58 -1.88 -7.67
CA TYR A 64 11.95 -3.29 -7.63
C TYR A 64 13.26 -3.53 -8.41
N ASP A 65 13.35 -3.01 -9.63
CA ASP A 65 14.54 -3.17 -10.47
C ASP A 65 15.78 -2.58 -9.81
N VAL A 66 15.67 -1.38 -9.24
CA VAL A 66 16.78 -0.76 -8.51
C VAL A 66 17.17 -1.57 -7.28
N LEU A 67 16.20 -2.01 -6.48
CA LEU A 67 16.47 -2.78 -5.27
C LEU A 67 17.09 -4.15 -5.58
N VAL A 68 16.53 -4.89 -6.53
CA VAL A 68 16.94 -6.26 -6.82
C VAL A 68 18.19 -6.30 -7.70
N ASN A 69 18.23 -5.52 -8.79
CA ASN A 69 19.30 -5.61 -9.78
C ASN A 69 20.52 -4.74 -9.41
N ASP A 70 20.31 -3.51 -8.91
CA ASP A 70 21.42 -2.58 -8.65
C ASP A 70 21.94 -2.69 -7.21
N VAL A 71 21.06 -2.89 -6.23
CA VAL A 71 21.43 -2.99 -4.81
C VAL A 71 21.70 -4.44 -4.40
N GLY A 72 21.03 -5.42 -5.01
CA GLY A 72 21.06 -6.83 -4.58
C GLY A 72 20.24 -7.07 -3.30
N PHE A 73 19.20 -6.26 -3.08
CA PHE A 73 18.31 -6.38 -1.93
C PHE A 73 17.44 -7.66 -2.06
N PRO A 74 17.28 -8.48 -1.01
CA PRO A 74 16.44 -9.68 -1.07
C PRO A 74 14.98 -9.32 -1.38
N SER A 75 14.44 -9.89 -2.46
CA SER A 75 13.09 -9.57 -2.96
C SER A 75 11.99 -9.85 -1.94
N GLU A 76 12.15 -10.90 -1.12
CA GLU A 76 11.24 -11.30 -0.05
C GLU A 76 11.18 -10.30 1.12
N ASP A 77 12.11 -9.34 1.16
CA ASP A 77 12.17 -8.29 2.17
C ASP A 77 11.63 -6.93 1.66
N ILE A 78 11.10 -6.91 0.44
CA ILE A 78 10.49 -5.74 -0.18
C ILE A 78 8.98 -5.79 0.03
N ILE A 79 8.43 -4.72 0.59
CA ILE A 79 7.00 -4.52 0.80
C ILE A 79 6.60 -3.24 0.06
N PHE A 80 5.81 -3.32 -1.00
CA PHE A 80 5.31 -2.12 -1.68
C PHE A 80 4.10 -1.53 -0.96
N ASP A 81 4.06 -0.20 -0.85
CA ASP A 81 2.87 0.56 -0.51
C ASP A 81 2.44 1.40 -1.73
N PRO A 82 1.45 0.93 -2.53
CA PRO A 82 0.93 1.64 -3.69
C PRO A 82 0.12 2.91 -3.36
N ASN A 83 0.13 3.40 -2.12
CA ASN A 83 -0.65 4.53 -1.59
C ASN A 83 -2.16 4.27 -1.56
N ILE A 84 -2.69 4.05 -0.36
CA ILE A 84 -4.14 4.09 -0.10
C ILE A 84 -4.56 5.54 0.11
N PHE A 85 -5.42 6.05 -0.78
CA PHE A 85 -6.03 7.38 -0.68
C PHE A 85 -7.50 7.31 -0.28
N ALA A 86 -8.03 8.45 0.16
CA ALA A 86 -9.43 8.59 0.54
C ALA A 86 -10.34 8.54 -0.70
N VAL A 87 -11.42 7.77 -0.62
CA VAL A 87 -12.49 7.73 -1.64
C VAL A 87 -13.69 8.56 -1.21
N ALA A 88 -14.65 8.78 -2.12
CA ALA A 88 -15.87 9.56 -1.87
C ALA A 88 -15.60 10.96 -1.29
N THR A 89 -14.56 11.62 -1.77
CA THR A 89 -14.17 12.98 -1.31
C THR A 89 -15.01 14.09 -1.95
N GLY A 90 -15.88 13.77 -2.90
CA GLY A 90 -16.60 14.73 -3.74
C GLY A 90 -15.80 15.29 -4.92
N ILE A 91 -14.63 14.71 -5.21
CA ILE A 91 -13.74 15.09 -6.32
C ILE A 91 -13.70 13.90 -7.29
N PRO A 92 -14.21 14.04 -8.53
CA PRO A 92 -14.31 12.92 -9.49
C PRO A 92 -13.00 12.18 -9.75
N GLU A 93 -11.88 12.90 -9.75
CA GLU A 93 -10.54 12.37 -9.95
C GLU A 93 -10.14 11.34 -8.89
N HIS A 94 -10.77 11.37 -7.71
CA HIS A 94 -10.48 10.46 -6.59
C HIS A 94 -11.34 9.19 -6.59
N ASN A 95 -12.33 9.09 -7.47
CA ASN A 95 -13.28 7.97 -7.47
C ASN A 95 -12.58 6.63 -7.74
N ASN A 96 -11.50 6.63 -8.52
CA ASN A 96 -10.82 5.41 -8.91
C ASN A 96 -9.75 4.93 -7.92
N TYR A 97 -9.42 5.71 -6.88
CA TYR A 97 -8.29 5.39 -5.99
C TYR A 97 -8.40 4.03 -5.30
N GLY A 98 -9.61 3.59 -4.93
CA GLY A 98 -9.83 2.25 -4.37
C GLY A 98 -9.50 1.16 -5.38
N ALA A 99 -10.06 1.26 -6.60
CA ALA A 99 -9.84 0.33 -7.70
C ALA A 99 -8.37 0.33 -8.15
N ASP A 100 -7.75 1.49 -8.27
CA ASP A 100 -6.34 1.63 -8.69
C ASP A 100 -5.39 0.93 -7.72
N PHE A 101 -5.62 1.05 -6.41
CA PHE A 101 -4.84 0.33 -5.42
C PHE A 101 -5.01 -1.19 -5.54
N ILE A 102 -6.26 -1.67 -5.68
CA ILE A 102 -6.55 -3.12 -5.79
C ILE A 102 -5.91 -3.69 -7.06
N ASN A 103 -6.05 -2.99 -8.19
CA ASN A 103 -5.45 -3.42 -9.46
C ASN A 103 -3.92 -3.40 -9.41
N ALA A 104 -3.31 -2.37 -8.80
CA ALA A 104 -1.87 -2.30 -8.62
C ALA A 104 -1.35 -3.42 -7.70
N THR A 105 -2.12 -3.77 -6.66
CA THR A 105 -1.81 -4.88 -5.75
C THR A 105 -1.73 -6.21 -6.52
N GLN A 106 -2.73 -6.49 -7.36
CA GLN A 106 -2.74 -7.68 -8.22
C GLN A 106 -1.53 -7.68 -9.16
N TRP A 107 -1.28 -6.56 -9.83
CA TRP A 107 -0.16 -6.44 -10.75
C TRP A 107 1.19 -6.68 -10.06
N ILE A 108 1.42 -6.08 -8.89
CA ILE A 108 2.65 -6.28 -8.12
C ILE A 108 2.81 -7.76 -7.74
N THR A 109 1.75 -8.38 -7.24
CA THR A 109 1.76 -9.79 -6.84
C THR A 109 2.10 -10.72 -8.01
N ASP A 110 1.58 -10.41 -9.21
CA ASP A 110 1.79 -11.23 -10.40
C ASP A 110 3.14 -11.00 -11.09
N ASN A 111 3.72 -9.80 -10.98
CA ASN A 111 4.86 -9.37 -11.79
C ASN A 111 6.15 -9.14 -11.01
N LEU A 112 6.10 -8.96 -9.69
CA LEU A 112 7.27 -8.68 -8.84
C LEU A 112 7.49 -9.86 -7.88
N PRO A 113 8.30 -10.87 -8.26
CA PRO A 113 8.45 -12.10 -7.49
C PRO A 113 8.87 -11.85 -6.04
N ASN A 114 8.25 -12.59 -5.12
CA ASN A 114 8.48 -12.54 -3.67
C ASN A 114 8.14 -11.21 -2.97
N ALA A 115 7.93 -10.11 -3.71
CA ALA A 115 7.57 -8.85 -3.12
C ALA A 115 6.18 -8.95 -2.46
N MET A 116 6.04 -8.24 -1.35
CA MET A 116 4.80 -8.14 -0.60
C MET A 116 4.10 -6.81 -0.90
N VAL A 117 2.81 -6.72 -0.56
CA VAL A 117 2.04 -5.47 -0.68
C VAL A 117 1.42 -5.10 0.67
N SER A 118 1.50 -3.83 1.02
CA SER A 118 0.94 -3.22 2.23
C SER A 118 0.19 -1.93 1.92
N GLY A 119 -0.46 -1.38 2.94
CA GLY A 119 -1.02 -0.04 2.89
C GLY A 119 -1.66 0.40 4.20
N GLY A 120 -1.75 1.73 4.37
CA GLY A 120 -2.50 2.37 5.45
C GLY A 120 -4.01 2.29 5.26
N VAL A 121 -4.64 1.18 5.66
CA VAL A 121 -6.07 0.88 5.35
C VAL A 121 -7.01 1.97 5.83
N SER A 122 -6.76 2.57 7.00
CA SER A 122 -7.63 3.62 7.56
C SER A 122 -7.72 4.90 6.72
N ASN A 123 -6.83 5.08 5.73
CA ASN A 123 -6.87 6.23 4.81
C ASN A 123 -8.02 6.14 3.81
N VAL A 124 -8.44 4.93 3.41
CA VAL A 124 -9.50 4.76 2.41
C VAL A 124 -10.82 5.39 2.86
N SER A 125 -11.11 5.30 4.16
CA SER A 125 -12.33 5.76 4.79
C SER A 125 -12.23 7.17 5.41
N PHE A 126 -11.19 7.95 5.06
CA PHE A 126 -10.92 9.24 5.71
C PHE A 126 -12.05 10.26 5.54
N SER A 127 -12.75 10.25 4.40
CA SER A 127 -13.90 11.13 4.11
C SER A 127 -15.06 10.96 5.10
N PHE A 128 -15.10 9.84 5.83
CA PHE A 128 -16.17 9.48 6.77
C PHE A 128 -15.73 9.56 8.23
N ARG A 129 -14.74 10.40 8.56
CA ARG A 129 -14.27 10.60 9.95
C ARG A 129 -15.43 10.90 10.90
N GLY A 130 -15.46 10.18 12.03
CA GLY A 130 -16.51 10.27 13.04
C GLY A 130 -17.75 9.42 12.76
N ASN A 131 -17.83 8.74 11.61
CA ASN A 131 -18.91 7.84 11.26
C ASN A 131 -18.51 6.37 11.47
N PRO A 132 -19.34 5.54 12.14
CA PRO A 132 -19.09 4.10 12.30
C PRO A 132 -18.90 3.33 10.98
N ILE A 133 -19.45 3.84 9.86
CA ILE A 133 -19.34 3.19 8.54
C ILE A 133 -17.90 2.98 8.07
N ARG A 134 -16.92 3.66 8.68
CA ARG A 134 -15.49 3.48 8.36
C ARG A 134 -15.02 2.04 8.54
N GLU A 135 -15.56 1.33 9.53
CA GLU A 135 -15.18 -0.07 9.79
C GLU A 135 -15.63 -0.97 8.64
N ALA A 136 -16.89 -0.85 8.22
CA ALA A 136 -17.43 -1.51 7.04
C ALA A 136 -16.65 -1.17 5.76
N ILE A 137 -16.30 0.11 5.54
CA ILE A 137 -15.49 0.53 4.38
C ILE A 137 -14.12 -0.15 4.38
N ASN A 138 -13.44 -0.14 5.52
CA ASN A 138 -12.12 -0.77 5.66
C ASN A 138 -12.21 -2.30 5.44
N ALA A 139 -13.26 -2.95 5.96
CA ALA A 139 -13.48 -4.38 5.82
C ALA A 139 -13.76 -4.79 4.35
N VAL A 140 -14.61 -4.03 3.64
CA VAL A 140 -14.86 -4.24 2.21
C VAL A 140 -13.59 -4.03 1.38
N PHE A 141 -12.84 -2.95 1.66
CA PHE A 141 -11.57 -2.71 0.97
C PHE A 141 -10.59 -3.88 1.18
N LEU A 142 -10.40 -4.31 2.43
CA LEU A 142 -9.52 -5.43 2.76
C LEU A 142 -9.95 -6.73 2.08
N TYR A 143 -11.26 -7.02 2.02
CA TYR A 143 -11.77 -8.22 1.35
C TYR A 143 -11.31 -8.30 -0.12
N HIS A 144 -11.44 -7.20 -0.86
CA HIS A 144 -11.03 -7.16 -2.27
C HIS A 144 -9.51 -7.05 -2.43
N ALA A 145 -8.83 -6.25 -1.61
CA ALA A 145 -7.38 -6.11 -1.68
C ALA A 145 -6.64 -7.41 -1.33
N ILE A 146 -7.10 -8.17 -0.32
CA ILE A 146 -6.53 -9.47 0.06
C ILE A 146 -6.71 -10.48 -1.08
N LYS A 147 -7.89 -10.51 -1.73
CA LYS A 147 -8.10 -11.35 -2.92
C LYS A 147 -7.16 -10.99 -4.07
N ALA A 148 -6.79 -9.72 -4.19
CA ALA A 148 -5.83 -9.24 -5.18
C ALA A 148 -4.37 -9.46 -4.78
N GLY A 149 -4.08 -10.04 -3.61
CA GLY A 149 -2.70 -10.34 -3.17
C GLY A 149 -2.13 -9.43 -2.09
N LEU A 150 -2.93 -8.58 -1.44
CA LEU A 150 -2.49 -7.81 -0.28
C LEU A 150 -2.04 -8.76 0.84
N THR A 151 -0.77 -8.69 1.24
CA THR A 151 -0.19 -9.60 2.23
C THR A 151 -0.21 -9.04 3.65
N MET A 152 -0.28 -7.72 3.80
CA MET A 152 -0.30 -7.03 5.09
C MET A 152 -1.02 -5.69 5.01
N GLY A 153 -1.43 -5.15 6.15
CA GLY A 153 -2.09 -3.84 6.21
C GLY A 153 -1.89 -3.17 7.56
N ILE A 154 -1.70 -1.85 7.55
CA ILE A 154 -1.66 -1.04 8.77
C ILE A 154 -3.10 -0.68 9.12
N VAL A 155 -3.65 -1.39 10.10
CA VAL A 155 -5.05 -1.34 10.52
C VAL A 155 -5.19 -0.97 11.99
N ASN A 156 -6.39 -0.60 12.41
CA ASN A 156 -6.75 -0.71 13.82
C ASN A 156 -7.26 -2.14 14.08
N PRO A 157 -6.51 -3.00 14.79
CA PRO A 157 -6.89 -4.39 15.00
C PRO A 157 -8.14 -4.58 15.87
N ALA A 158 -8.56 -3.56 16.62
CA ALA A 158 -9.77 -3.61 17.44
C ALA A 158 -11.05 -3.25 16.65
N MET A 159 -10.92 -2.74 15.43
CA MET A 159 -12.02 -2.22 14.60
C MET A 159 -12.00 -2.89 13.22
N LEU A 160 -12.09 -4.22 13.21
CA LEU A 160 -12.15 -5.05 12.01
C LEU A 160 -13.51 -5.77 11.97
N GLU A 161 -14.45 -5.17 11.25
CA GLU A 161 -15.77 -5.76 10.99
C GLU A 161 -15.64 -6.97 10.03
N VAL A 162 -16.47 -7.99 10.21
CA VAL A 162 -16.47 -9.18 9.34
C VAL A 162 -17.27 -8.87 8.07
N TYR A 163 -16.65 -9.02 6.89
CA TYR A 163 -17.26 -8.68 5.60
C TYR A 163 -18.67 -9.30 5.37
N ASP A 164 -18.88 -10.53 5.83
CA ASP A 164 -20.16 -11.24 5.68
C ASP A 164 -21.24 -10.79 6.69
N GLU A 165 -20.87 -10.08 7.75
CA GLU A 165 -21.81 -9.53 8.74
C GLU A 165 -22.31 -8.12 8.35
N ILE A 166 -21.62 -7.44 7.42
CA ILE A 166 -22.03 -6.13 6.90
C ILE A 166 -23.39 -6.27 6.18
N PRO A 167 -24.41 -5.46 6.52
CA PRO A 167 -25.70 -5.47 5.83
C PRO A 167 -25.55 -5.35 4.32
N LYS A 168 -26.24 -6.23 3.56
CA LYS A 168 -26.06 -6.37 2.10
C LYS A 168 -26.13 -5.03 1.34
N GLU A 169 -27.13 -4.20 1.63
CA GLU A 169 -27.30 -2.90 0.96
C GLU A 169 -26.13 -1.95 1.24
N ALA A 170 -25.66 -1.89 2.49
CA ALA A 170 -24.49 -1.09 2.86
C ALA A 170 -23.22 -1.63 2.20
N ARG A 171 -23.06 -2.96 2.18
CA ARG A 171 -21.94 -3.62 1.53
C ARG A 171 -21.89 -3.31 0.05
N GLU A 172 -23.01 -3.44 -0.68
CA GLU A 172 -23.13 -3.12 -2.11
C GLU A 172 -22.82 -1.65 -2.39
N ALA A 173 -23.34 -0.72 -1.60
CA ALA A 173 -23.05 0.71 -1.77
C ALA A 173 -21.57 1.06 -1.55
N ILE A 174 -20.95 0.47 -0.52
CA ILE A 174 -19.50 0.64 -0.26
C ILE A 174 -18.71 0.05 -1.41
N GLU A 175 -19.14 -1.11 -1.91
CA GLU A 175 -18.52 -1.81 -3.02
C GLU A 175 -18.59 -1.06 -4.34
N ASP A 176 -19.67 -0.31 -4.57
CA ASP A 176 -19.82 0.57 -5.72
C ASP A 176 -18.85 1.75 -5.64
N VAL A 177 -18.70 2.35 -4.45
CA VAL A 177 -17.71 3.42 -4.22
C VAL A 177 -16.28 2.88 -4.37
N MET A 178 -15.98 1.71 -3.81
CA MET A 178 -14.62 1.18 -3.75
C MET A 178 -14.11 0.72 -5.12
N LEU A 179 -14.98 0.12 -5.92
CA LEU A 179 -14.66 -0.39 -7.25
C LEU A 179 -15.09 0.57 -8.37
N ASN A 180 -15.56 1.77 -8.02
CA ASN A 180 -16.00 2.82 -8.96
C ASN A 180 -17.00 2.29 -9.99
N ARG A 181 -18.09 1.64 -9.52
CA ARG A 181 -19.12 1.02 -10.37
C ARG A 181 -20.30 1.94 -10.70
N ASN A 182 -20.48 3.03 -9.96
CA ASN A 182 -21.60 3.98 -10.06
C ASN A 182 -21.16 5.41 -9.73
#